data_AF-A0A3D8HAD0-F1
#
_entry.id   AF-A0A3D8HAD0-F1
#
_cell.length_a   1.000
_cell.length_b   1.000
_cell.length_c   1.000
_cell.angle_alpha   90.00
_cell.angle_beta   90.00
_cell.angle_gamma   90.00
#
_symmetry.space_group_name_H-M   'P 1'
#
loop_
_entity.id
_entity.type
_entity.pdbx_description
1 polymer ?
#
loop_
_entity_poly.entity_id
_entity_poly.type
_entity_poly.pdbx_seq_one_letter_code
_entity_poly.pdbx_strand_id
1 'polypeptide(L)'
;MTREEIIAKVNAVLAEEFEVELDAFTPDADIKDTLSLDSLSLVDLVAIIQYTYKIKVPASDLPKIKTFNDLYDYIESHLPVE
;
A
#
# COMPACT_ATOMS: atom_id res chain seq x y z
N MET A 1 -5.11 -12.80 9.12
CA MET A 1 -3.94 -12.55 8.26
C MET A 1 -2.85 -11.97 9.15
N THR A 2 -1.60 -12.40 9.01
CA THR A 2 -0.48 -11.76 9.72
C THR A 2 0.05 -10.58 8.92
N ARG A 3 0.74 -9.65 9.58
CA ARG A 3 1.41 -8.51 8.93
C ARG A 3 2.27 -8.92 7.74
N GLU A 4 3.03 -10.01 7.86
CA GLU A 4 3.89 -10.51 6.79
C GLU A 4 3.10 -10.91 5.53
N GLU A 5 1.92 -11.53 5.70
CA GLU A 5 1.05 -11.86 4.56
C GLU A 5 0.48 -10.62 3.88
N ILE A 6 0.13 -9.59 4.67
CA ILE A 6 -0.34 -8.31 4.14
C ILE A 6 0.78 -7.66 3.33
N ILE A 7 1.98 -7.57 3.88
CA ILE A 7 3.16 -7.00 3.20
C ILE A 7 3.42 -7.73 1.89
N ALA A 8 3.51 -9.06 1.92
CA ALA A 8 3.80 -9.85 0.74
C ALA A 8 2.75 -9.65 -0.36
N LYS A 9 1.48 -9.62 0.03
CA LYS A 9 0.36 -9.50 -0.91
C LYS A 9 0.18 -8.08 -1.43
N VAL A 10 0.36 -7.06 -0.60
CA VAL A 10 0.40 -5.64 -1.02
C VAL A 10 1.56 -5.44 -1.98
N ASN A 11 2.77 -5.87 -1.62
CA ASN A 11 3.94 -5.69 -2.45
C ASN A 11 3.81 -6.43 -3.78
N ALA A 12 3.27 -7.65 -3.81
CA ALA A 12 3.02 -8.37 -5.05
C ALA A 12 2.09 -7.60 -5.99
N VAL A 13 0.94 -7.14 -5.47
CA VAL A 13 -0.03 -6.38 -6.26
C VAL A 13 0.58 -5.06 -6.76
N LEU A 14 1.30 -4.35 -5.90
CA LEU A 14 1.94 -3.09 -6.28
C LEU A 14 3.09 -3.30 -7.27
N ALA A 15 3.89 -4.36 -7.10
CA ALA A 15 4.97 -4.72 -8.01
C ALA A 15 4.45 -5.01 -9.42
N GLU A 16 3.33 -5.76 -9.52
CA GLU A 16 2.70 -6.07 -10.80
C GLU A 16 2.06 -4.84 -11.44
N GLU A 17 1.30 -4.03 -10.66
CA GLU A 17 0.56 -2.88 -11.20
C GLU A 17 1.46 -1.68 -11.56
N PHE A 18 2.55 -1.49 -10.83
CA PHE A 18 3.49 -0.38 -11.04
C PHE A 18 4.78 -0.79 -11.77
N GLU A 19 4.90 -2.07 -12.17
CA GLU A 19 6.10 -2.62 -12.80
C GLU A 19 7.39 -2.39 -11.98
N VAL A 20 7.30 -2.55 -10.66
CA VAL A 20 8.39 -2.35 -9.70
C VAL A 20 8.83 -3.69 -9.09
N GLU A 21 10.13 -3.84 -8.82
CA GLU A 21 10.65 -5.05 -8.18
C GLU A 21 10.29 -5.12 -6.69
N LEU A 22 9.93 -6.32 -6.21
CA LEU A 22 9.62 -6.57 -4.79
C LEU A 22 10.75 -6.17 -3.83
N ASP A 23 12.01 -6.21 -4.31
CA ASP A 23 13.19 -5.84 -3.53
C ASP A 23 13.24 -4.32 -3.23
N ALA A 24 12.59 -3.50 -4.06
CA ALA A 24 12.50 -2.06 -3.85
C ALA A 24 11.53 -1.69 -2.70
N PHE A 25 10.61 -2.58 -2.33
CA PHE A 25 9.62 -2.36 -1.29
C PHE A 25 10.24 -2.55 0.10
N THR A 26 10.95 -1.53 0.56
CA THR A 26 11.49 -1.53 1.93
C THR A 26 10.54 -0.83 2.88
N PRO A 27 10.36 -1.33 4.12
CA PRO A 27 9.40 -0.75 5.08
C PRO A 27 9.71 0.72 5.40
N ASP A 28 10.99 1.10 5.42
CA ASP A 28 11.44 2.48 5.65
C ASP A 28 11.39 3.37 4.39
N ALA A 29 11.22 2.80 3.18
CA ALA A 29 11.16 3.60 1.98
C ALA A 29 9.85 4.36 1.86
N ASP A 30 9.95 5.53 1.22
CA ASP A 30 8.79 6.33 0.86
C ASP A 30 8.07 5.68 -0.32
N ILE A 31 6.77 5.51 -0.17
CA ILE A 31 5.94 4.84 -1.18
C ILE A 31 5.93 5.64 -2.48
N LYS A 32 5.87 6.97 -2.37
CA LYS A 32 5.78 7.84 -3.55
C LYS A 32 7.09 7.86 -4.30
N ASP A 33 8.22 7.85 -3.59
CA ASP A 33 9.53 7.81 -4.21
C ASP A 33 9.79 6.44 -4.88
N THR A 34 9.46 5.35 -4.19
CA THR A 34 9.72 3.98 -4.66
C THR A 34 8.85 3.59 -5.85
N LEU A 35 7.55 3.89 -5.78
CA LEU A 35 6.59 3.60 -6.86
C LEU A 35 6.48 4.75 -7.86
N SER A 36 7.29 5.80 -7.69
CA SER A 36 7.25 7.01 -8.49
C SER A 36 5.81 7.53 -8.68
N LEU A 37 5.05 7.60 -7.57
CA LEU A 37 3.62 7.92 -7.61
C LEU A 37 3.40 9.39 -7.89
N ASP A 38 2.88 9.68 -9.08
CA ASP A 38 2.23 10.95 -9.36
C ASP A 38 0.89 11.07 -8.62
N SER A 39 0.36 12.31 -8.57
CA SER A 39 -0.95 12.59 -7.97
C SER A 39 -2.12 11.78 -8.55
N LEU A 40 -1.98 11.25 -9.77
CA LEU A 40 -2.94 10.32 -10.38
C LEU A 40 -2.74 8.89 -9.85
N SER A 41 -1.50 8.40 -9.91
CA SER A 41 -1.09 7.06 -9.48
C SER A 41 -1.39 6.75 -8.02
N LEU A 42 -1.40 7.78 -7.16
CA LEU A 42 -1.85 7.65 -5.77
C LEU A 42 -3.32 7.22 -5.65
N VAL A 43 -4.19 7.71 -6.54
CA VAL A 43 -5.61 7.36 -6.56
C VAL A 43 -5.78 5.90 -6.99
N ASP A 44 -5.02 5.47 -8.00
CA ASP A 44 -4.99 4.08 -8.47
C ASP A 44 -4.50 3.13 -7.37
N LEU A 45 -3.39 3.45 -6.70
CA LEU A 45 -2.86 2.69 -5.56
C LEU A 45 -3.93 2.46 -4.49
N VAL A 46 -4.61 3.55 -4.07
CA VAL A 46 -5.66 3.46 -3.07
C VAL A 46 -6.83 2.62 -3.59
N ALA A 47 -7.26 2.79 -4.84
CA ALA A 47 -8.36 2.04 -5.42
C ALA A 47 -8.07 0.53 -5.44
N ILE A 48 -6.85 0.13 -5.84
CA ILE A 48 -6.40 -1.26 -5.87
C ILE A 48 -6.44 -1.88 -4.47
N ILE A 49 -5.89 -1.19 -3.46
CA ILE A 49 -5.86 -1.67 -2.08
C ILE A 49 -7.28 -1.73 -1.51
N GLN A 50 -8.11 -0.72 -1.74
CA GLN A 50 -9.51 -0.72 -1.30
C GLN A 50 -10.30 -1.86 -1.93
N TYR A 51 -10.09 -2.16 -3.22
CA TYR A 51 -10.76 -3.28 -3.89
C TYR A 51 -10.27 -4.64 -3.38
N THR A 52 -8.95 -4.79 -3.22
CA THR A 52 -8.29 -6.05 -2.83
C THR A 52 -8.58 -6.43 -1.39
N TYR A 53 -8.51 -5.46 -0.47
CA TYR A 53 -8.66 -5.68 0.97
C TYR A 53 -10.01 -5.24 1.52
N LYS A 54 -10.89 -4.68 0.68
CA LYS A 54 -12.19 -4.11 1.08
C LYS A 54 -12.11 -3.08 2.20
N ILE A 55 -10.97 -2.41 2.33
CA ILE A 55 -10.76 -1.31 3.28
C ILE A 55 -11.19 0.01 2.65
N LYS A 56 -11.44 1.04 3.47
CA LYS A 56 -11.63 2.42 3.00
C LYS A 56 -10.45 3.25 3.48
N VAL A 57 -9.70 3.83 2.54
CA VAL A 57 -8.61 4.76 2.83
C VAL A 57 -9.08 6.17 2.46
N PRO A 58 -9.36 7.05 3.45
CA PRO A 58 -9.71 8.43 3.18
C PRO A 58 -8.54 9.20 2.55
N ALA A 59 -8.84 10.13 1.66
CA ALA A 59 -7.83 11.05 1.13
C ALA A 59 -7.15 11.89 2.24
N SER A 60 -7.79 12.04 3.40
CA SER A 60 -7.20 12.71 4.58
C SER A 60 -6.14 11.87 5.29
N ASP A 61 -6.15 10.55 5.13
CA ASP A 61 -5.13 9.64 5.69
C ASP A 61 -3.99 9.36 4.70
N LEU A 62 -4.23 9.48 3.39
CA LEU A 62 -3.19 9.43 2.36
C LEU A 62 -1.92 10.26 2.69
N PRO A 63 -1.99 11.53 3.13
CA PRO A 63 -0.80 12.29 3.50
C PRO A 63 -0.11 11.82 4.79
N LYS A 64 -0.79 11.01 5.62
CA LYS A 64 -0.19 10.38 6.80
C LYS A 64 0.62 9.14 6.41
N ILE A 65 0.20 8.46 5.35
CA ILE A 65 0.90 7.29 4.80
C ILE A 65 2.05 7.78 3.92
N LYS A 66 3.26 7.80 4.48
CA LYS A 66 4.48 8.18 3.76
C LYS A 66 5.32 6.96 3.42
N THR A 67 5.53 6.10 4.40
CA THR A 67 6.35 4.91 4.26
C THR A 67 5.51 3.68 4.01
N PHE A 68 6.09 2.65 3.40
CA PHE A 68 5.42 1.35 3.27
C PHE A 68 4.98 0.80 4.62
N ASN A 69 5.79 1.03 5.66
CA ASN A 69 5.44 0.65 7.02
C ASN A 69 4.12 1.26 7.50
N ASP A 70 3.88 2.55 7.24
CA ASP A 70 2.61 3.22 7.55
C ASP A 70 1.45 2.59 6.77
N LEU A 71 1.68 2.24 5.50
CA LEU A 71 0.64 1.61 4.67
C LEU A 71 0.26 0.23 5.20
N TYR A 72 1.24 -0.60 5.54
CA TYR A 72 0.98 -1.94 6.09
C TYR A 72 0.25 -1.87 7.42
N ASP A 73 0.68 -0.98 8.31
CA ASP A 73 0.05 -0.78 9.63
C ASP A 73 -1.40 -0.29 9.46
N TYR A 74 -1.63 0.60 8.49
CA TYR A 74 -2.97 1.08 8.16
C TYR A 74 -3.86 -0.05 7.65
N ILE A 75 -3.37 -0.86 6.70
CA ILE A 75 -4.11 -1.99 6.14
C ILE A 75 -4.37 -3.04 7.22
N GLU A 76 -3.38 -3.36 8.06
CA GLU A 76 -3.52 -4.29 9.18
C GLU A 76 -4.59 -3.84 10.18
N SER A 77 -4.60 -2.55 10.55
CA SER A 77 -5.58 -2.00 11.49
C SER A 77 -7.01 -1.90 10.91
N HIS A 78 -7.14 -1.78 9.59
CA HIS A 78 -8.44 -1.61 8.91
C HIS A 78 -8.94 -2.87 8.22
N LEU A 79 -8.12 -3.92 8.15
CA LEU A 79 -8.50 -5.21 7.60
C LEU A 79 -9.65 -5.77 8.44
N PRO A 80 -10.81 -6.10 7.84
CA PRO A 80 -11.84 -6.83 8.55
C PRO A 80 -11.25 -8.18 8.97
N VAL A 81 -11.08 -8.36 10.27
CA VAL A 81 -10.76 -9.65 10.86
C VAL A 81 -12.01 -10.50 10.69
N GLU A 82 -11.99 -11.41 9.73
CA GLU A 82 -13.04 -12.45 9.58
C GLU A 82 -12.87 -13.53 10.64
#